data_AF-A9C2C3-F1
#
_entry.id   AF-A9C2C3-F1
#
_cell.length_a   1.000
_cell.length_b   1.000
_cell.length_c   1.000
_cell.angle_alpha   90.00
_cell.angle_beta   90.00
_cell.angle_gamma   90.00
#
_symmetry.space_group_name_H-M   'P 1'
#
loop_
_entity.id
_entity.type
_entity.pdbx_description
1 polymer ?
#
loop_
_entity_poly.entity_id
_entity_poly.type
_entity_poly.pdbx_seq_one_letter_code
_entity_poly.pdbx_strand_id
1 'polypeptide(L)'
;MHADFDLGADGITELPPGFRRGPYMPRGGRTPGYSPKKAAEVARRIEAGEDVGGEELESADGQLSLTTRHLLAKARKEAALAGLNELQLKVKTGEYLPRAAYREATATLVASLSQGLRSLPDTLERKCGLAPEVLQDIESAIDEALSHIADELALFTEAKS
;
A
#
# COMPACT_ATOMS: atom_id res chain seq x y z
N MET A 1 -6.03 26.70 28.20
CA MET A 1 -5.28 25.69 28.96
C MET A 1 -3.82 25.83 28.57
N HIS A 2 -3.07 26.65 29.32
CA HIS A 2 -1.62 26.76 29.20
C HIS A 2 -1.01 25.72 30.14
N ALA A 3 -0.11 24.88 29.61
CA ALA A 3 0.70 24.00 30.43
C ALA A 3 2.06 24.68 30.65
N ASP A 4 2.23 25.23 31.85
CA ASP A 4 3.51 25.72 32.35
C ASP A 4 4.39 24.52 32.70
N PHE A 5 5.55 24.42 32.06
CA PHE A 5 6.59 23.44 32.41
C PHE A 5 7.51 24.09 33.45
N ASP A 6 7.23 23.82 34.73
CA ASP A 6 8.01 24.32 35.85
C ASP A 6 9.30 23.48 35.99
N LEU A 7 10.41 23.99 35.45
CA LEU A 7 11.73 23.40 35.64
C LEU A 7 12.25 23.82 37.02
N GLY A 8 11.95 23.01 38.03
CA GLY A 8 12.51 23.13 39.37
C GLY A 8 14.05 23.14 39.35
N ALA A 9 14.62 24.06 40.10
CA ALA A 9 16.05 24.38 40.18
C ALA A 9 16.89 23.39 41.00
N ASP A 10 16.57 22.09 40.95
CA ASP A 10 17.24 21.08 41.77
C ASP A 10 18.06 20.13 40.89
N GLY A 11 19.34 20.48 40.76
CA GLY A 11 20.36 19.58 40.25
C GLY A 11 20.37 18.30 41.07
N ILE A 12 20.05 17.18 40.43
CA ILE A 12 20.19 15.84 41.00
C ILE A 12 21.70 15.58 41.13
N THR A 13 22.28 15.95 42.26
CA THR A 13 23.72 15.78 42.56
C THR A 13 24.08 14.48 43.25
N GLU A 14 23.14 13.56 43.51
CA GLU A 14 23.46 12.34 44.26
C GLU A 14 22.84 11.09 43.62
N LEU A 15 23.72 10.19 43.18
CA LEU A 15 23.38 8.83 42.79
C LEU A 15 23.09 7.98 44.03
N PRO A 16 22.14 7.03 43.97
CA PRO A 16 21.76 6.21 45.12
C PRO A 16 22.95 5.40 45.69
N PRO A 17 22.99 5.19 47.01
CA PRO A 17 24.09 4.53 47.69
C PRO A 17 24.18 3.05 47.26
N GLY A 18 25.27 2.69 46.60
CA GLY A 18 25.49 1.35 46.02
C GLY A 18 26.00 1.36 44.59
N PHE A 19 25.90 2.51 43.89
CA PHE A 19 26.47 2.67 42.55
C PHE A 19 28.01 2.82 42.61
N ARG A 20 28.73 1.69 42.65
CA ARG A 20 30.18 1.69 42.39
C ARG A 20 30.39 2.03 40.91
N ARG A 21 30.85 3.25 40.61
CA ARG A 21 31.43 3.56 39.30
C ARG A 21 32.68 2.69 39.14
N GLY A 22 32.53 1.57 38.45
CA GLY A 22 33.69 0.79 37.98
C GLY A 22 34.61 1.67 37.15
N PRO A 23 35.91 1.34 37.05
CA PRO A 23 36.86 2.16 36.31
C PRO A 23 36.37 2.38 34.88
N TYR A 24 36.15 3.64 34.53
CA TYR A 24 35.84 4.07 33.18
C TYR A 24 37.06 3.75 32.30
N MET A 25 37.02 2.62 31.61
CA MET A 25 37.98 2.34 30.55
C MET A 25 37.57 3.17 29.34
N PRO A 26 38.39 4.13 28.86
CA PRO A 26 38.11 4.78 27.59
C PRO A 26 38.18 3.69 26.52
N ARG A 27 37.03 3.31 25.94
CA ARG A 27 36.99 2.48 24.74
C ARG A 27 37.50 3.31 23.56
N GLY A 28 38.81 3.57 23.55
CA GLY A 28 39.58 4.13 22.44
C GLY A 28 39.93 3.08 21.37
N GLY A 29 39.18 1.98 21.30
CA GLY A 29 39.31 0.97 20.26
C GLY A 29 38.17 1.11 19.26
N ARG A 30 38.51 1.21 17.97
CA ARG A 30 37.52 1.13 16.89
C ARG A 30 36.72 -0.17 17.06
N THR A 31 35.40 -0.08 17.00
CA THR A 31 34.52 -1.26 17.01
C THR A 31 35.01 -2.24 15.93
N PRO A 32 35.35 -3.48 16.28
CA PRO A 32 35.81 -4.47 15.30
C PRO A 32 34.77 -4.60 14.18
N GLY A 33 35.20 -4.42 12.93
CA GLY A 33 34.34 -4.55 11.75
C GLY A 33 34.00 -3.27 10.99
N TYR A 34 34.21 -2.08 11.57
CA TYR A 34 33.96 -0.82 10.85
C TYR A 34 35.22 -0.26 10.19
N SER A 35 35.39 -0.55 8.90
CA SER A 35 36.35 0.15 8.03
C SER A 35 35.60 1.21 7.23
N PRO A 36 35.90 2.51 7.39
CA PRO A 36 35.28 3.58 6.61
C PRO A 36 35.43 3.39 5.09
N LYS A 37 36.51 2.73 4.65
CA LYS A 37 36.73 2.39 3.24
C LYS A 37 35.70 1.39 2.72
N LYS A 38 35.38 0.36 3.51
CA LYS A 38 34.38 -0.66 3.15
C LYS A 38 32.95 -0.09 3.15
N ALA A 39 32.64 0.83 4.07
CA ALA A 39 31.34 1.49 4.09
C ALA A 39 31.12 2.38 2.84
N ALA A 40 32.15 3.10 2.41
CA ALA A 40 32.09 3.92 1.20
C ALA A 40 31.97 3.07 -0.08
N GLU A 41 32.56 1.89 -0.09
CA GLU A 41 32.49 0.94 -1.20
C GLU A 41 31.11 0.30 -1.34
N VAL A 42 30.52 -0.15 -0.23
CA VAL A 42 29.14 -0.68 -0.21
C VAL A 42 28.13 0.40 -0.61
N ALA A 43 28.31 1.64 -0.16
CA ALA A 43 27.45 2.75 -0.54
C ALA A 43 27.48 3.02 -2.06
N ARG A 44 28.67 3.00 -2.68
CA ARG A 44 28.81 3.15 -4.14
C ARG A 44 28.15 2.03 -4.93
N ARG A 45 28.17 0.80 -4.41
CA ARG A 45 27.55 -0.36 -5.07
C ARG A 45 26.02 -0.34 -4.99
N ILE A 46 25.48 0.10 -3.86
CA ILE A 46 24.03 0.35 -3.71
C ILE A 46 23.57 1.47 -4.66
N GLU A 47 24.33 2.57 -4.78
CA GLU A 47 24.02 3.64 -5.73
C GLU A 47 24.10 3.19 -7.20
N ALA A 48 24.99 2.24 -7.52
CA ALA A 48 25.10 1.63 -8.84
C ALA A 48 23.99 0.62 -9.16
N GLY A 49 23.06 0.38 -8.23
CA GLY A 49 21.94 -0.54 -8.41
C GLY A 49 22.33 -2.02 -8.29
N GLU A 50 23.52 -2.33 -7.75
CA GLU A 50 23.88 -3.72 -7.44
C GLU A 50 23.12 -4.20 -6.19
N ASP A 51 22.54 -5.40 -6.30
CA ASP A 51 21.94 -6.09 -5.17
C ASP A 51 23.04 -6.64 -4.24
N VAL A 52 23.45 -5.81 -3.29
CA VAL A 52 24.42 -6.19 -2.25
C VAL A 52 23.77 -7.11 -1.19
N GLY A 53 22.50 -7.50 -1.37
CA GLY A 53 21.74 -8.36 -0.47
C GLY A 53 22.24 -9.81 -0.37
N GLY A 54 23.19 -10.21 -1.23
CA GLY A 54 23.74 -11.57 -1.27
C GLY A 54 25.24 -11.69 -1.02
N GLU A 55 26.00 -10.59 -0.91
CA GLU A 55 27.41 -10.71 -0.54
C GLU A 55 27.55 -10.87 0.96
N GLU A 56 27.78 -12.13 1.34
CA GLU A 56 28.26 -12.55 2.64
C GLU A 56 29.51 -11.76 3.01
N LEU A 57 29.33 -10.69 3.79
CA LEU A 57 30.41 -10.18 4.63
C LEU A 57 30.67 -11.23 5.70
N GLU A 58 31.38 -12.28 5.30
CA GLU A 58 31.87 -13.36 6.16
C GLU A 58 32.68 -12.72 7.29
N SER A 59 32.01 -12.61 8.44
CA SER A 59 32.69 -12.59 9.73
C SER A 59 32.86 -14.05 10.11
N ALA A 60 34.05 -14.41 10.59
CA ALA A 60 34.52 -15.77 10.82
C ALA A 60 33.62 -16.69 11.68
N ASP A 61 32.47 -16.21 12.19
CA ASP A 61 31.57 -16.93 13.09
C ASP A 61 30.08 -16.95 12.64
N GLY A 62 29.72 -16.56 11.41
CA GLY A 62 28.39 -16.84 10.83
C GLY A 62 27.16 -16.22 11.53
N GLN A 63 27.34 -15.41 12.58
CA GLN A 63 26.27 -14.72 13.29
C GLN A 63 26.36 -13.22 13.01
N LEU A 64 25.50 -12.73 12.10
CA LEU A 64 25.20 -11.30 12.02
C LEU A 64 24.87 -10.78 13.43
N SER A 65 25.55 -9.72 13.86
CA SER A 65 25.26 -9.04 15.12
C SER A 65 23.74 -8.79 15.24
N LEU A 66 23.19 -9.04 16.43
CA LEU A 66 21.77 -8.82 16.72
C LEU A 66 21.33 -7.39 16.34
N THR A 67 22.25 -6.43 16.45
CA THR A 67 22.05 -5.05 16.04
C THR A 67 21.89 -4.88 14.53
N THR A 68 22.70 -5.53 13.69
CA THR A 68 22.59 -5.42 12.22
C THR A 68 21.33 -6.11 11.71
N ARG A 69 20.95 -7.26 12.28
CA ARG A 69 19.66 -7.92 11.99
C ARG A 69 18.48 -7.02 12.31
N HIS A 70 18.51 -6.36 13.48
CA HIS A 70 17.45 -5.43 13.87
C HIS A 70 17.39 -4.21 12.93
N LEU A 71 18.53 -3.65 12.54
CA LEU A 71 18.55 -2.49 11.63
C LEU A 71 17.98 -2.85 10.26
N LEU A 72 18.34 -4.01 9.70
CA LEU A 72 17.77 -4.50 8.43
C LEU A 72 16.27 -4.75 8.53
N ALA A 73 15.80 -5.38 9.61
CA ALA A 73 14.37 -5.60 9.83
C ALA A 73 13.59 -4.28 9.96
N LYS A 74 14.18 -3.28 10.65
CA LYS A 74 13.60 -1.95 10.79
C LYS A 74 13.52 -1.23 9.44
N ALA A 75 14.59 -1.26 8.64
CA ALA A 75 14.62 -0.66 7.31
C ALA A 75 13.56 -1.28 6.38
N ARG A 76 13.39 -2.61 6.41
CA ARG A 76 12.33 -3.30 5.64
C ARG A 76 10.93 -2.87 6.06
N LYS A 77 10.69 -2.75 7.37
CA LYS A 77 9.40 -2.26 7.91
C LYS A 77 9.12 -0.83 7.47
N GLU A 78 10.12 0.05 7.56
CA GLU A 78 9.99 1.45 7.16
C GLU A 78 9.74 1.59 5.66
N ALA A 79 10.43 0.81 4.82
CA ALA A 79 10.17 0.76 3.38
C ALA A 79 8.74 0.28 3.05
N ALA A 80 8.28 -0.78 3.71
CA ALA A 80 6.91 -1.28 3.53
C ALA A 80 5.85 -0.25 3.97
N LEU A 81 6.09 0.44 5.09
CA LEU A 81 5.20 1.51 5.57
C LEU A 81 5.18 2.71 4.61
N ALA A 82 6.34 3.10 4.07
CA ALA A 82 6.41 4.15 3.06
C ALA A 82 5.59 3.79 1.81
N GLY A 83 5.70 2.55 1.32
CA GLY A 83 4.91 2.06 0.19
C GLY A 83 3.40 2.08 0.47
N LEU A 84 2.97 1.67 1.67
CA LEU A 84 1.55 1.75 2.06
C LEU A 84 1.05 3.20 2.11
N ASN A 85 1.84 4.11 2.67
CA ASN A 85 1.49 5.53 2.73
C ASN A 85 1.40 6.15 1.34
N GLU A 86 2.29 5.77 0.42
CA GLU A 86 2.24 6.21 -0.97
C GLU A 86 0.96 5.71 -1.66
N LEU A 87 0.60 4.43 -1.51
CA LEU A 87 -0.65 3.90 -2.05
C LEU A 87 -1.88 4.61 -1.48
N GLN A 88 -1.89 4.89 -0.17
CA GLN A 88 -2.97 5.64 0.45
C GLN A 88 -3.04 7.08 -0.06
N LEU A 89 -1.89 7.73 -0.29
CA LEU A 89 -1.85 9.06 -0.87
C LEU A 89 -2.42 9.03 -2.30
N LYS A 90 -2.04 8.05 -3.13
CA LYS A 90 -2.57 7.87 -4.48
C LYS A 90 -4.09 7.60 -4.52
N VAL A 91 -4.61 6.90 -3.52
CA VAL A 91 -6.07 6.75 -3.36
C VAL A 91 -6.73 8.07 -2.98
N LYS A 92 -6.13 8.85 -2.06
CA LYS A 92 -6.66 10.15 -1.64
C LYS A 92 -6.59 11.22 -2.73
N THR A 93 -5.55 11.19 -3.58
CA THR A 93 -5.42 12.07 -4.74
C THR A 93 -6.34 11.67 -5.90
N GLY A 94 -7.03 10.53 -5.80
CA GLY A 94 -7.93 10.02 -6.83
C GLY A 94 -7.22 9.35 -8.01
N GLU A 95 -5.90 9.15 -7.93
CA GLU A 95 -5.13 8.43 -8.95
C GLU A 95 -5.50 6.95 -8.99
N TYR A 96 -5.81 6.37 -7.81
CA TYR A 96 -6.32 5.01 -7.69
C TYR A 96 -7.69 4.94 -7.02
N LEU A 97 -8.57 4.11 -7.56
CA LEU A 97 -9.87 3.81 -6.96
C LEU A 97 -9.84 2.48 -6.21
N PRO A 98 -10.41 2.40 -4.99
CA PRO A 98 -10.61 1.12 -4.32
C PRO A 98 -11.45 0.18 -5.20
N ARG A 99 -11.06 -1.10 -5.28
CA ARG A 99 -11.76 -2.09 -6.11
C ARG A 99 -13.24 -2.24 -5.76
N ALA A 100 -13.59 -2.14 -4.48
CA ALA A 100 -14.97 -2.21 -4.02
C ALA A 100 -15.80 -1.03 -4.56
N ALA A 101 -15.27 0.19 -4.43
CA ALA A 101 -15.91 1.40 -4.95
C ALA A 101 -16.07 1.35 -6.48
N TYR A 102 -15.06 0.83 -7.18
CA TYR A 102 -15.15 0.63 -8.63
C TYR A 102 -16.26 -0.36 -9.00
N ARG A 103 -16.33 -1.52 -8.34
CA ARG A 103 -17.37 -2.53 -8.58
C ARG A 103 -18.77 -2.00 -8.33
N GLU A 104 -18.97 -1.26 -7.24
CA GLU A 104 -20.26 -0.66 -6.89
C GLU A 104 -20.68 0.41 -7.90
N ALA A 105 -19.75 1.29 -8.30
CA ALA A 105 -20.01 2.30 -9.32
C ALA A 105 -20.36 1.67 -10.67
N THR A 106 -19.62 0.64 -11.10
CA THR A 106 -19.90 -0.08 -12.34
C THR A 106 -21.25 -0.80 -12.27
N ALA A 107 -21.58 -1.46 -11.14
CA ALA A 107 -22.88 -2.10 -10.97
C ALA A 107 -24.03 -1.10 -11.05
N THR A 108 -23.88 0.08 -10.44
CA THR A 108 -24.86 1.16 -10.50
C THR A 108 -25.04 1.70 -11.92
N LEU A 109 -23.94 1.88 -12.65
CA LEU A 109 -23.96 2.35 -14.03
C LEU A 109 -24.67 1.34 -14.94
N VAL A 110 -24.33 0.06 -14.83
CA VAL A 110 -24.94 -1.02 -15.63
C VAL A 110 -26.43 -1.16 -15.29
N ALA A 111 -26.81 -1.11 -14.02
CA ALA A 111 -28.21 -1.13 -13.62
C ALA A 111 -29.00 0.05 -14.22
N SER A 112 -28.42 1.26 -14.17
CA SER A 112 -29.03 2.45 -14.75
C SER A 112 -29.18 2.34 -16.27
N LEU A 113 -28.17 1.80 -16.95
CA LEU A 113 -28.20 1.56 -18.39
C LEU A 113 -29.31 0.56 -18.77
N SER A 114 -29.37 -0.60 -18.08
CA SER A 114 -30.38 -1.62 -18.32
C SER A 114 -31.80 -1.10 -18.09
N GLN A 115 -32.00 -0.30 -17.03
CA GLN A 115 -33.28 0.35 -16.77
C GLN A 115 -33.64 1.35 -17.88
N GLY A 116 -32.66 2.15 -18.34
CA GLY A 116 -32.85 3.08 -19.45
C GLY A 116 -33.27 2.37 -20.74
N LEU A 117 -32.59 1.28 -21.10
CA LEU A 117 -32.93 0.48 -22.27
C LEU A 117 -34.34 -0.11 -22.18
N ARG A 118 -34.72 -0.66 -21.02
CA ARG A 118 -36.07 -1.21 -20.81
C ARG A 118 -37.19 -0.16 -20.82
N SER A 119 -36.86 1.13 -20.66
CA SER A 119 -37.83 2.22 -20.80
C SER A 119 -38.05 2.67 -22.26
N LEU A 120 -37.24 2.18 -23.21
CA LEU A 120 -37.34 2.58 -24.61
C LEU A 120 -38.65 2.16 -25.28
N PRO A 121 -39.18 0.93 -25.10
CA PRO A 121 -40.45 0.54 -25.72
C PRO A 121 -41.61 1.49 -25.36
N ASP A 122 -41.79 1.81 -24.07
CA ASP A 122 -42.82 2.78 -23.60
C ASP A 122 -42.59 4.18 -24.19
N THR A 123 -41.33 4.61 -24.31
CA THR A 123 -41.01 5.90 -24.94
C THR A 123 -41.35 5.90 -26.45
N LEU A 124 -41.08 4.80 -27.15
CA LEU A 124 -41.36 4.64 -28.57
C LEU A 124 -42.85 4.51 -28.84
N GLU A 125 -43.60 3.82 -27.97
CA GLU A 125 -45.06 3.77 -28.01
C GLU A 125 -45.65 5.18 -27.97
N ARG A 126 -45.28 5.97 -26.95
CA ARG A 126 -45.82 7.32 -26.74
C ARG A 126 -45.43 8.32 -27.84
N LYS A 127 -44.23 8.21 -28.39
CA LYS A 127 -43.70 9.20 -29.36
C LYS A 127 -43.95 8.84 -30.81
N CYS A 128 -43.89 7.56 -31.14
CA CYS A 128 -43.93 7.09 -32.53
C CYS A 128 -45.21 6.33 -32.86
N GLY A 129 -46.04 5.99 -31.86
CA GLY A 129 -47.31 5.28 -32.08
C GLY A 129 -47.12 3.91 -32.70
N LEU A 130 -46.03 3.22 -32.36
CA LEU A 130 -45.73 1.90 -32.90
C LEU A 130 -46.79 0.88 -32.48
N ALA A 131 -47.00 -0.11 -33.35
CA ALA A 131 -47.89 -1.22 -33.04
C ALA A 131 -47.34 -2.05 -31.87
N PRO A 132 -48.21 -2.63 -31.01
CA PRO A 132 -47.79 -3.43 -29.86
C PRO A 132 -46.87 -4.61 -30.22
N GLU A 133 -47.11 -5.23 -31.37
CA GLU A 133 -46.31 -6.36 -31.89
C GLU A 133 -44.85 -5.95 -32.11
N VAL A 134 -44.63 -4.77 -32.71
CA VAL A 134 -43.28 -4.23 -32.96
C VAL A 134 -42.58 -3.87 -31.64
N LEU A 135 -43.32 -3.36 -30.65
CA LEU A 135 -42.76 -3.03 -29.35
C LEU A 135 -42.30 -4.28 -28.59
N GLN A 136 -43.04 -5.38 -28.71
CA GLN A 136 -42.69 -6.67 -28.11
C GLN A 136 -41.44 -7.29 -28.77
N ASP A 137 -41.29 -7.15 -30.08
CA ASP A 137 -40.06 -7.54 -30.78
C ASP A 137 -38.85 -6.71 -30.32
N ILE A 138 -39.04 -5.40 -30.14
CA ILE A 138 -37.98 -4.50 -29.62
C ILE A 138 -37.61 -4.88 -28.18
N GLU A 139 -38.57 -5.13 -27.31
CA GLU A 139 -38.33 -5.54 -25.93
C GLU A 139 -37.55 -6.86 -25.87
N SER A 140 -37.97 -7.84 -26.68
CA SER A 140 -37.28 -9.13 -26.79
C SER A 140 -35.83 -8.97 -27.25
N ALA A 141 -35.58 -8.13 -28.26
CA ALA A 141 -34.23 -7.85 -28.76
C ALA A 141 -33.36 -7.14 -27.72
N ILE A 142 -33.94 -6.26 -26.90
CA ILE A 142 -33.23 -5.59 -25.80
C ILE A 142 -32.83 -6.61 -24.73
N ASP A 143 -33.74 -7.49 -24.33
CA ASP A 143 -33.43 -8.50 -23.31
C ASP A 143 -32.41 -9.53 -23.81
N GLU A 144 -32.46 -9.93 -25.08
CA GLU A 144 -31.45 -10.80 -25.69
C GLU A 144 -30.07 -10.13 -25.70
N ALA A 145 -29.99 -8.85 -26.09
CA ALA A 145 -28.74 -8.09 -26.07
C ALA A 145 -28.19 -7.92 -24.64
N LEU A 146 -29.05 -7.64 -23.66
CA LEU A 146 -28.66 -7.55 -22.25
C LEU A 146 -28.16 -8.89 -21.70
N SER A 147 -28.79 -10.00 -22.10
CA SER A 147 -28.35 -11.34 -21.72
C SER A 147 -26.96 -11.66 -22.30
N HIS A 148 -26.74 -11.36 -23.58
CA HIS A 148 -25.44 -11.57 -24.22
C HIS A 148 -24.33 -10.76 -23.54
N ILE A 149 -24.59 -9.50 -23.20
CA ILE A 149 -23.63 -8.67 -22.47
C ILE A 149 -23.35 -9.24 -21.07
N ALA A 150 -24.37 -9.79 -20.40
CA ALA A 150 -24.18 -10.43 -19.10
C ALA A 150 -23.27 -11.67 -19.21
N ASP A 151 -23.44 -12.49 -20.24
CA ASP A 151 -22.60 -13.66 -20.51
C ASP A 151 -21.14 -13.27 -20.82
N GLU A 152 -20.93 -12.23 -21.63
CA GLU A 152 -19.60 -11.69 -21.92
C GLU A 152 -18.92 -11.15 -20.65
N LEU A 153 -19.66 -10.42 -19.80
CA LEU A 153 -19.14 -9.92 -18.54
C LEU A 153 -18.83 -11.06 -17.56
N ALA A 154 -19.64 -12.11 -17.54
CA ALA A 154 -19.42 -13.29 -16.71
C ALA A 154 -18.06 -13.92 -17.02
N LEU A 155 -17.69 -14.05 -18.30
CA LEU A 155 -16.40 -14.59 -18.74
C LEU A 155 -15.20 -13.85 -18.11
N PHE A 156 -15.27 -12.52 -18.02
CA PHE A 156 -14.20 -11.72 -17.41
C PHE A 156 -14.16 -11.82 -15.89
N THR A 157 -15.27 -12.18 -15.25
CA THR A 157 -15.37 -12.34 -13.80
C THR A 157 -15.02 -13.75 -13.32
N GLU A 158 -15.33 -14.78 -14.12
CA GLU A 158 -15.06 -16.20 -13.81
C GLU A 158 -13.64 -16.64 -14.19
N ALA A 159 -12.97 -15.96 -15.12
CA ALA A 159 -11.56 -16.23 -15.46
C ALA A 159 -10.56 -15.94 -14.32
N LYS A 160 -11.03 -15.49 -13.16
CA LYS A 160 -10.24 -15.23 -11.95
C LYS A 160 -10.93 -15.81 -10.71
N SER A 161 -11.04 -17.12 -10.64
CA SER A 161 -11.16 -17.87 -9.38
C SER A 161 -10.05 -18.90 -9.30
#